data_AF-A0A2H5YDD7-F1
#
_entry.id   AF-A0A2H5YDD7-F1
#
_cell.length_a   1.000
_cell.length_b   1.000
_cell.length_c   1.000
_cell.angle_alpha   90.00
_cell.angle_beta   90.00
_cell.angle_gamma   90.00
#
_symmetry.space_group_name_H-M   'P 1'
#
loop_
_entity.id
_entity.type
_entity.pdbx_description
1 polymer ?
#
loop_
_entity_poly.entity_id
_entity_poly.type
_entity_poly.pdbx_seq_one_letter_code
_entity_poly.pdbx_strand_id
1 'polypeptide(L)'
;MKCCLARGKGAYMNWLDIVFLIILVLAAFNGWRTGLVRSLLMLGGVIGGAYLAGRFSPQVRDALTFIGDPSVATVVAFVVIFGATLLAAWLVGLLARNLVHAVLLGWLDSLGGLVFGAFTSALFLTALIVALGSHPIGPVPHILKGSATARWLADNMPFVMGMMPEEFRDVMGTFSKVEHPTAQVVGVRLSDLSPSQVRVTATLRLDNPNTFGGNVQTVRYKIWHYQGAMRVLLGEGEKKALRLKASGPTEVALDIIVKEAGKAGAVFAEVSQRRAVTLAVEGQVALRFPSEDIQTPFQASGDYPVQ
;
A
#
# COMPACT_ATOMS: atom_id res chain seq x y z
N MET A 1 -35.25 31.86 -13.48
CA MET A 1 -35.37 30.43 -13.82
C MET A 1 -35.12 30.24 -15.31
N LYS A 2 -34.00 29.59 -15.68
CA LYS A 2 -33.87 28.70 -16.86
C LYS A 2 -32.46 28.09 -16.87
N CYS A 3 -32.47 26.76 -16.74
CA CYS A 3 -31.40 25.76 -16.78
C CYS A 3 -30.08 26.11 -17.47
N CYS A 4 -28.98 25.92 -16.74
CA CYS A 4 -27.72 25.44 -17.28
C CYS A 4 -27.91 23.98 -17.74
N LEU A 5 -28.05 23.76 -19.06
CA LEU A 5 -27.82 22.46 -19.67
C LEU A 5 -26.31 22.20 -19.69
N ALA A 6 -25.82 21.48 -18.68
CA ALA A 6 -24.51 20.84 -18.73
C ALA A 6 -24.55 19.78 -19.83
N ARG A 7 -24.04 20.17 -21.01
CA ARG A 7 -23.85 19.30 -22.17
C ARG A 7 -22.85 18.21 -21.78
N GLY A 8 -23.35 17.01 -21.49
CA GLY A 8 -22.53 15.82 -21.27
C GLY A 8 -21.61 15.60 -22.46
N LYS A 9 -20.30 15.71 -22.23
CA LYS A 9 -19.30 15.30 -23.22
C LYS A 9 -19.47 13.81 -23.43
N GLY A 10 -19.79 13.41 -24.65
CA GLY A 10 -19.89 12.01 -25.04
C GLY A 10 -18.65 11.25 -24.61
N ALA A 11 -18.86 10.15 -23.88
CA ALA A 11 -17.82 9.21 -23.52
C ALA A 11 -17.31 8.55 -24.79
N TYR A 12 -16.16 8.98 -25.30
CA TYR A 12 -15.40 8.15 -26.22
C TYR A 12 -15.02 6.90 -25.42
N MET A 13 -15.58 5.74 -25.77
CA MET A 13 -15.16 4.47 -25.16
C MET A 13 -13.67 4.32 -25.42
N ASN A 14 -12.90 4.39 -24.34
CA ASN A 14 -11.47 4.21 -24.42
C ASN A 14 -11.23 2.76 -24.86
N TRP A 15 -10.17 2.48 -25.61
CA TRP A 15 -9.86 1.09 -26.02
C TRP A 15 -9.74 0.16 -24.80
N LEU A 16 -9.36 0.73 -23.65
CA LEU A 16 -9.33 0.05 -22.36
C LEU A 16 -10.72 -0.35 -21.85
N ASP A 17 -11.77 0.44 -22.11
CA ASP A 17 -13.15 0.09 -21.76
C ASP A 17 -13.59 -1.16 -22.55
N ILE A 18 -13.19 -1.27 -23.81
CA ILE A 18 -13.47 -2.42 -24.67
C ILE A 18 -12.76 -3.67 -24.13
N VAL A 19 -11.49 -3.55 -23.74
CA VAL A 19 -10.72 -4.66 -23.16
C VAL A 19 -11.36 -5.14 -21.85
N PHE A 20 -11.71 -4.23 -20.94
CA PHE A 20 -12.36 -4.60 -19.69
C PHE A 20 -13.74 -5.23 -19.90
N LEU A 21 -14.52 -4.70 -20.85
CA LEU A 21 -15.81 -5.29 -21.19
C LEU A 21 -15.65 -6.71 -21.75
N ILE A 22 -14.68 -6.95 -22.63
CA ILE A 22 -14.39 -8.28 -23.18
C ILE A 22 -14.02 -9.24 -22.05
N ILE A 23 -13.14 -8.83 -21.14
CA ILE A 23 -12.74 -9.67 -19.98
C ILE A 23 -13.96 -10.03 -19.13
N LEU A 24 -14.80 -9.04 -18.82
CA LEU A 24 -15.98 -9.23 -17.98
C LEU A 24 -17.02 -10.15 -18.64
N VAL A 25 -17.24 -10.00 -19.95
CA VAL A 25 -18.13 -10.87 -20.73
C VAL A 25 -17.59 -12.30 -20.82
N LEU A 26 -16.29 -12.47 -21.12
CA LEU A 26 -15.66 -13.79 -21.18
C LEU A 26 -15.71 -14.49 -19.81
N ALA A 27 -15.46 -13.76 -18.73
CA ALA A 27 -15.52 -14.30 -17.38
C ALA A 27 -16.96 -14.66 -16.97
N ALA A 28 -17.95 -13.81 -17.26
CA ALA A 28 -19.35 -14.11 -17.03
C ALA A 28 -19.81 -15.35 -17.81
N PHE A 29 -19.39 -15.45 -19.08
CA PHE A 29 -19.71 -16.60 -19.93
C PHE A 29 -19.02 -17.89 -19.44
N ASN A 30 -17.78 -17.79 -18.98
CA ASN A 30 -17.08 -18.93 -18.39
C ASN A 30 -17.72 -19.35 -17.05
N GLY A 31 -18.17 -18.39 -16.24
CA GLY A 31 -18.94 -18.62 -15.03
C GLY A 31 -20.28 -19.33 -15.31
N TRP A 32 -20.99 -18.90 -16.35
CA TRP A 32 -22.23 -19.54 -16.81
C TRP A 32 -22.03 -21.01 -17.19
N ARG A 33 -20.93 -21.32 -17.91
CA ARG A 33 -20.56 -22.69 -18.28
C ARG A 33 -20.15 -23.55 -17.08
N THR A 34 -19.50 -22.93 -16.10
CA THR A 34 -18.95 -23.61 -14.93
C THR A 34 -20.04 -23.93 -13.90
N GLY A 35 -21.00 -23.02 -13.71
CA GLY A 35 -22.06 -23.10 -12.70
C GLY A 35 -21.61 -22.56 -11.33
N LEU A 36 -22.54 -21.98 -10.57
CA LEU A 36 -22.31 -21.39 -9.25
C LEU A 36 -21.75 -22.41 -8.26
N VAL A 37 -22.35 -23.59 -8.19
CA VAL A 37 -22.01 -24.62 -7.20
C VAL A 37 -20.57 -25.06 -7.36
N ARG A 38 -20.13 -25.28 -8.60
CA ARG A 38 -18.74 -25.66 -8.88
C ARG A 38 -17.77 -24.53 -8.57
N SER A 39 -18.13 -23.28 -8.90
CA SER A 39 -17.31 -22.11 -8.58
C SER A 39 -17.15 -21.92 -7.06
N LEU A 40 -18.21 -22.12 -6.27
CA LEU A 40 -18.16 -22.02 -4.81
C LEU A 40 -17.39 -23.18 -4.18
N LEU A 41 -17.56 -24.42 -4.66
CA LEU A 41 -16.80 -25.56 -4.18
C LEU A 41 -15.31 -25.43 -4.50
N MET A 42 -14.97 -24.87 -5.67
CA MET A 42 -13.58 -24.53 -6.00
C MET A 42 -13.01 -23.46 -5.09
N LEU A 43 -13.76 -22.39 -4.86
CA LEU A 43 -13.33 -21.33 -3.95
C LEU A 43 -13.13 -21.87 -2.53
N GLY A 44 -14.08 -22.66 -2.03
CA GLY A 44 -13.97 -23.35 -0.74
C GLY A 44 -12.80 -24.34 -0.70
N GLY A 45 -12.52 -25.03 -1.82
CA GLY A 45 -11.36 -25.89 -1.97
C GLY A 45 -10.03 -25.13 -1.92
N VAL A 46 -9.97 -23.92 -2.49
CA VAL A 46 -8.79 -23.04 -2.40
C VAL A 46 -8.60 -22.54 -0.97
N ILE A 47 -9.64 -21.98 -0.34
CA ILE A 47 -9.56 -21.43 1.02
C ILE A 47 -9.28 -22.54 2.04
N GLY A 48 -10.11 -23.58 2.02
CA GLY A 48 -9.98 -24.74 2.90
C GLY A 48 -8.70 -25.53 2.64
N GLY A 49 -8.30 -25.67 1.37
CA GLY A 49 -7.04 -26.31 0.98
C GLY A 49 -5.82 -25.56 1.46
N ALA A 50 -5.81 -24.23 1.35
CA ALA A 50 -4.72 -23.41 1.87
C ALA A 50 -4.62 -23.49 3.41
N TYR A 51 -5.76 -23.46 4.11
CA TYR A 51 -5.83 -23.65 5.55
C TYR A 51 -5.31 -25.03 5.98
N LEU A 52 -5.79 -26.11 5.34
CA LEU A 52 -5.34 -27.47 5.62
C LEU A 52 -3.86 -27.65 5.29
N ALA A 53 -3.39 -27.16 4.15
CA ALA A 53 -1.99 -27.23 3.78
C ALA A 53 -1.09 -26.47 4.76
N GLY A 54 -1.50 -25.28 5.21
CA GLY A 54 -0.76 -24.52 6.23
C GLY A 54 -0.70 -25.24 7.57
N ARG A 55 -1.80 -25.89 7.99
CA ARG A 55 -1.88 -26.55 9.30
C ARG A 55 -1.20 -27.91 9.36
N PHE A 56 -1.29 -28.70 8.28
CA PHE A 56 -0.86 -30.09 8.22
C PHE A 56 0.47 -30.30 7.49
N SER A 57 1.02 -29.27 6.81
CA SER A 57 2.34 -29.37 6.17
C SER A 57 3.48 -29.78 7.12
N PRO A 58 3.54 -29.36 8.40
CA PRO A 58 4.62 -29.80 9.29
C PRO A 58 4.54 -31.29 9.63
N GLN A 59 3.33 -31.87 9.68
CA GLN A 59 3.11 -33.29 10.00
C GLN A 59 3.41 -34.19 8.80
N VAL A 60 3.07 -33.73 7.59
CA VAL A 60 3.37 -34.45 6.35
C VAL A 60 4.86 -34.36 6.02
N ARG A 61 5.54 -33.26 6.35
CA ARG A 61 7.00 -33.11 6.23
C ARG A 61 7.77 -34.27 6.85
N ASP A 62 7.35 -34.75 8.02
CA ASP A 62 8.05 -35.83 8.74
C ASP A 62 7.99 -37.17 8.00
N ALA A 63 7.05 -37.33 7.05
CA ALA A 63 7.00 -38.46 6.12
C ALA A 63 7.87 -38.27 4.86
N LEU A 64 8.31 -37.04 4.55
CA LEU A 64 9.20 -36.71 3.44
C LEU A 64 10.68 -36.74 3.86
N THR A 65 11.11 -37.84 4.49
CA THR A 65 12.50 -38.03 4.96
C THR A 65 13.55 -38.10 3.83
N PHE A 66 13.11 -38.22 2.58
CA PHE A 66 13.96 -38.23 1.39
C PHE A 66 14.41 -36.83 0.94
N ILE A 67 13.85 -35.76 1.50
CA ILE A 67 14.25 -34.37 1.22
C ILE A 67 15.16 -33.89 2.36
N GLY A 68 16.44 -33.64 2.05
CA GLY A 68 17.44 -33.25 3.04
C GLY A 68 17.26 -31.85 3.64
N ASP A 69 16.49 -30.97 2.99
CA ASP A 69 16.18 -29.63 3.48
C ASP A 69 14.77 -29.56 4.09
N PRO A 70 14.62 -29.31 5.40
CA PRO A 70 13.33 -29.21 6.09
C PRO A 70 12.40 -28.12 5.54
N SER A 71 12.95 -27.03 5.01
CA SER A 71 12.18 -25.93 4.43
C SER A 71 11.58 -26.36 3.09
N VAL A 72 12.37 -27.01 2.24
CA VAL A 72 11.90 -27.57 0.96
C VAL A 72 10.86 -28.66 1.21
N ALA A 73 11.09 -29.53 2.19
CA ALA A 73 10.14 -30.57 2.56
C ALA A 73 8.79 -30.01 3.03
N THR A 74 8.80 -28.90 3.76
CA THR A 74 7.58 -28.20 4.19
C THR A 74 6.82 -27.60 3.01
N VAL A 75 7.52 -26.98 2.05
CA VAL A 75 6.90 -26.43 0.83
C VAL A 75 6.29 -27.56 -0.02
N VAL A 76 7.03 -28.67 -0.20
CA VAL A 76 6.52 -29.82 -0.96
C VAL A 76 5.30 -30.43 -0.25
N ALA A 77 5.34 -30.61 1.06
CA ALA A 77 4.19 -31.08 1.84
C ALA A 77 2.97 -30.15 1.69
N PHE A 78 3.18 -28.83 1.73
CA PHE A 78 2.12 -27.85 1.48
C PHE A 78 1.51 -28.03 0.08
N VAL A 79 2.33 -28.12 -0.96
CA VAL A 79 1.87 -28.30 -2.35
C VAL A 79 1.08 -29.59 -2.52
N VAL A 80 1.53 -30.69 -1.90
CA VAL A 80 0.84 -31.98 -1.97
C VAL A 80 -0.54 -31.91 -1.31
N ILE A 81 -0.64 -31.35 -0.09
CA ILE A 81 -1.91 -31.22 0.63
C ILE A 81 -2.86 -30.28 -0.11
N PHE A 82 -2.34 -29.15 -0.59
CA PHE A 82 -3.12 -28.18 -1.36
C PHE A 82 -3.62 -28.79 -2.67
N GLY A 83 -2.77 -29.51 -3.41
CA GLY A 83 -3.16 -30.21 -4.63
C GLY A 83 -4.22 -31.29 -4.38
N ALA A 84 -4.06 -32.08 -3.32
CA ALA A 84 -5.01 -33.13 -2.95
C ALA A 84 -6.39 -32.56 -2.57
N THR A 85 -6.42 -31.45 -1.82
CA THR A 85 -7.66 -30.79 -1.42
C THR A 85 -8.37 -30.13 -2.61
N LEU A 86 -7.63 -29.51 -3.54
CA LEU A 86 -8.20 -29.01 -4.79
C LEU A 86 -8.78 -30.13 -5.66
N LEU A 87 -8.08 -31.26 -5.77
CA LEU A 87 -8.56 -32.41 -6.52
C LEU A 87 -9.86 -32.97 -5.90
N ALA A 88 -9.90 -33.08 -4.57
CA ALA A 88 -11.11 -33.49 -3.86
C ALA A 88 -12.28 -32.52 -4.09
N ALA A 89 -12.03 -31.21 -3.98
CA ALA A 89 -13.05 -30.19 -4.26
C ALA A 89 -13.57 -30.25 -5.71
N TRP A 90 -12.68 -30.49 -6.68
CA TRP A 90 -13.06 -30.69 -8.08
C TRP A 90 -13.95 -31.92 -8.29
N LEU A 91 -13.59 -33.04 -7.67
CA LEU A 91 -14.38 -34.29 -7.71
C LEU A 91 -15.77 -34.09 -7.10
N VAL A 92 -15.84 -33.46 -5.92
CA VAL A 92 -17.12 -33.12 -5.27
C VAL A 92 -17.93 -32.18 -6.14
N GLY A 93 -17.30 -31.20 -6.79
CA GLY A 93 -17.95 -30.29 -7.73
C GLY A 93 -18.56 -30.98 -8.94
N LEU A 94 -17.93 -32.02 -9.47
CA LEU A 94 -18.49 -32.83 -10.56
C LEU A 94 -19.75 -33.58 -10.12
N LEU A 95 -19.71 -34.21 -8.94
CA LEU A 95 -20.85 -34.94 -8.39
C LEU A 95 -22.01 -34.01 -8.05
N ALA A 96 -21.73 -32.87 -7.42
CA ALA A 96 -22.73 -31.88 -7.05
C ALA A 96 -23.45 -31.31 -8.27
N ARG A 97 -22.72 -31.06 -9.37
CA ARG A 97 -23.32 -30.55 -10.62
C ARG A 97 -24.35 -31.50 -11.20
N ASN A 98 -24.05 -32.81 -11.20
CA ASN A 98 -24.97 -33.83 -11.69
C ASN A 98 -26.25 -33.86 -10.85
N LEU A 99 -26.13 -33.69 -9.52
CA LEU A 99 -27.29 -33.67 -8.62
C LEU A 99 -28.16 -32.42 -8.86
N VAL A 100 -27.55 -31.25 -9.03
CA VAL A 100 -28.28 -29.99 -9.28
C VAL A 100 -28.99 -29.99 -10.64
N HIS A 101 -28.36 -30.56 -11.66
CA HIS A 101 -29.00 -30.73 -12.97
C HIS A 101 -30.13 -31.77 -12.94
N ALA A 102 -30.01 -32.82 -12.12
CA ALA A 102 -31.06 -33.81 -11.95
C ALA A 102 -32.35 -33.24 -11.32
N VAL A 103 -32.24 -32.19 -10.49
CA VAL A 103 -33.39 -31.53 -9.84
C VAL A 103 -33.98 -30.40 -10.71
N LEU A 104 -33.64 -30.31 -12.01
CA LEU A 104 -34.08 -29.26 -12.94
C LEU A 104 -33.66 -27.82 -12.55
N LEU A 105 -32.80 -27.64 -11.54
CA LEU A 105 -32.25 -26.33 -11.12
C LEU A 105 -30.97 -25.93 -11.87
N GLY A 106 -30.55 -26.69 -12.88
CA GLY A 106 -29.32 -26.41 -13.64
C GLY A 106 -29.30 -25.01 -14.28
N TRP A 107 -30.46 -24.47 -14.67
CA TRP A 107 -30.54 -23.10 -15.20
C TRP A 107 -30.23 -22.03 -14.15
N LEU A 108 -30.62 -22.25 -12.88
CA LEU A 108 -30.35 -21.35 -11.78
C LEU A 108 -28.88 -21.43 -11.35
N ASP A 109 -28.29 -22.62 -11.35
CA ASP A 109 -26.86 -22.83 -11.12
C ASP A 109 -26.00 -22.11 -12.17
N SER A 110 -26.37 -22.23 -13.44
CA SER A 110 -25.72 -21.52 -14.53
C SER A 110 -25.90 -19.99 -14.43
N LEU A 111 -27.10 -19.50 -14.09
CA LEU A 111 -27.33 -18.06 -13.90
C LEU A 111 -26.54 -17.50 -12.71
N GLY A 112 -26.50 -18.24 -11.60
CA GLY A 112 -25.67 -17.90 -10.45
C GLY A 112 -24.18 -17.88 -10.82
N GLY A 113 -23.73 -18.84 -11.63
CA GLY A 113 -22.36 -18.89 -12.13
C GLY A 113 -22.00 -17.70 -13.01
N LEU A 114 -22.94 -17.19 -13.81
CA LEU A 114 -22.78 -15.97 -14.61
C LEU A 114 -22.55 -14.76 -13.72
N VAL A 115 -23.43 -14.54 -12.74
CA VAL A 115 -23.35 -13.42 -11.81
C VAL A 115 -22.07 -13.49 -10.99
N PHE A 116 -21.75 -14.68 -10.47
CA PHE A 116 -20.53 -14.92 -9.70
C PHE A 116 -19.27 -14.68 -10.55
N GLY A 117 -19.22 -15.16 -11.79
CA GLY A 117 -18.10 -14.92 -12.70
C GLY A 117 -17.90 -13.44 -13.07
N ALA A 118 -18.98 -12.72 -13.32
CA ALA A 118 -18.95 -11.27 -13.52
C ALA A 118 -18.44 -10.53 -12.27
N PHE A 119 -18.97 -10.89 -11.10
CA PHE A 119 -18.57 -10.27 -9.82
C PHE A 119 -17.09 -10.52 -9.50
N THR A 120 -16.63 -11.76 -9.67
CA THR A 120 -15.25 -12.16 -9.36
C THR A 120 -14.26 -11.49 -10.32
N SER A 121 -14.58 -11.41 -11.62
CA SER A 121 -13.74 -10.70 -12.60
C SER A 121 -13.74 -9.19 -12.39
N ALA A 122 -14.86 -8.60 -11.99
CA ALA A 122 -14.92 -7.19 -11.60
C ALA A 122 -14.01 -6.92 -10.38
N LEU A 123 -14.03 -7.78 -9.36
CA LEU A 123 -13.11 -7.74 -8.22
C LEU A 123 -11.64 -7.76 -8.67
N PHE A 124 -11.26 -8.73 -9.50
CA PHE A 124 -9.90 -8.85 -10.04
C PHE A 124 -9.49 -7.64 -10.86
N LEU A 125 -10.36 -7.13 -11.75
CA LEU A 125 -10.10 -5.93 -12.54
C LEU A 125 -9.91 -4.71 -11.63
N THR A 126 -10.68 -4.62 -10.54
CA THR A 126 -10.53 -3.51 -9.59
C THR A 126 -9.20 -3.57 -8.86
N ALA A 127 -8.83 -4.75 -8.35
CA ALA A 127 -7.54 -4.98 -7.71
C ALA A 127 -6.39 -4.66 -8.67
N LEU A 128 -6.51 -5.05 -9.94
CA LEU A 128 -5.54 -4.73 -10.99
C LEU A 128 -5.44 -3.23 -11.26
N ILE A 129 -6.57 -2.51 -11.34
CA ILE A 129 -6.60 -1.05 -11.53
C ILE A 129 -5.93 -0.35 -10.34
N VAL A 130 -6.21 -0.78 -9.10
CA VAL A 130 -5.57 -0.23 -7.89
C VAL A 130 -4.07 -0.51 -7.89
N ALA A 131 -3.65 -1.74 -8.23
CA ALA A 131 -2.24 -2.12 -8.30
C ALA A 131 -1.47 -1.35 -9.40
N LEU A 132 -2.09 -1.15 -10.56
CA LEU A 132 -1.51 -0.38 -11.66
C LEU A 132 -1.54 1.14 -11.42
N GLY A 133 -2.53 1.63 -10.66
CA GLY A 133 -2.63 3.04 -10.27
C GLY A 133 -1.69 3.43 -9.12
N SER A 134 -1.29 2.46 -8.29
CA SER A 134 -0.35 2.68 -7.17
C SER A 134 1.12 2.68 -7.60
N HIS A 135 1.45 2.11 -8.76
CA HIS A 135 2.80 2.11 -9.32
C HIS A 135 2.91 3.07 -10.51
N PRO A 136 3.89 3.99 -10.57
CA PRO A 136 4.09 4.89 -11.71
C PRO A 136 4.79 4.15 -12.86
N ILE A 137 4.12 3.14 -13.44
CA ILE A 137 4.60 2.41 -14.62
C ILE A 137 4.06 3.14 -15.87
N GLY A 138 4.78 4.17 -16.35
CA GLY A 138 4.45 4.86 -17.60
C GLY A 138 3.13 5.69 -17.59
N PRO A 139 2.49 5.94 -18.76
CA PRO A 139 1.33 6.84 -18.90
C PRO A 139 0.01 6.28 -18.34
N VAL A 140 0.05 5.15 -17.63
CA VAL A 140 -1.10 4.41 -17.08
C VAL A 140 -2.06 5.27 -16.24
N PRO A 141 -1.62 6.22 -15.39
CA PRO A 141 -2.54 7.07 -14.62
C PRO A 141 -3.41 8.00 -15.48
N HIS A 142 -2.95 8.37 -16.68
CA HIS A 142 -3.70 9.24 -17.60
C HIS A 142 -4.71 8.44 -18.45
N ILE A 143 -4.39 7.18 -18.76
CA ILE A 143 -5.26 6.28 -19.53
C ILE A 143 -6.43 5.79 -18.66
N LEU A 144 -6.19 5.52 -17.36
CA LEU A 144 -7.22 5.10 -16.41
C LEU A 144 -8.27 6.18 -16.13
N LYS A 145 -7.90 7.46 -16.06
CA LYS A 145 -8.83 8.58 -15.86
C LYS A 145 -9.82 8.77 -17.01
N GLY A 146 -9.47 8.31 -18.21
CA GLY A 146 -10.34 8.38 -19.39
C GLY A 146 -11.42 7.30 -19.43
N SER A 147 -11.22 6.17 -18.74
CA SER A 147 -12.12 5.02 -18.78
C SER A 147 -13.40 5.27 -17.97
N ALA A 148 -14.55 4.99 -18.57
CA ALA A 148 -15.84 5.05 -17.89
C ALA A 148 -16.04 3.82 -17.00
N THR A 149 -15.60 2.65 -17.47
CA THR A 149 -15.69 1.38 -16.74
C THR A 149 -14.82 1.38 -15.49
N ALA A 150 -13.58 1.90 -15.58
CA ALA A 150 -12.68 2.01 -14.44
C ALA A 150 -13.20 2.99 -13.38
N ARG A 151 -13.82 4.11 -13.79
CA ARG A 151 -14.48 5.05 -12.87
C ARG A 151 -15.69 4.44 -12.19
N TRP A 152 -16.58 3.80 -12.96
CA TRP A 152 -17.74 3.12 -12.39
C TRP A 152 -17.31 2.04 -11.39
N LEU A 153 -16.28 1.25 -11.72
CA LEU A 153 -15.77 0.21 -10.85
C LEU A 153 -15.10 0.78 -9.59
N ALA A 154 -14.38 1.90 -9.70
CA ALA A 154 -13.81 2.63 -8.57
C ALA A 154 -14.88 3.31 -7.69
N ASP A 155 -15.97 3.81 -8.26
CA ASP A 155 -17.06 4.44 -7.52
C ASP A 155 -17.91 3.41 -6.76
N ASN A 156 -18.02 2.18 -7.30
CA ASN A 156 -18.73 1.06 -6.68
C ASN A 156 -17.82 0.16 -5.82
N MET A 157 -16.53 0.53 -5.66
CA MET A 157 -15.58 -0.17 -4.79
C MET A 157 -16.08 -0.40 -3.35
N PRO A 158 -16.77 0.54 -2.68
CA PRO A 158 -17.20 0.32 -1.30
C PRO A 158 -18.16 -0.86 -1.16
N PHE A 159 -19.03 -1.08 -2.15
CA PHE A 159 -19.94 -2.23 -2.19
C PHE A 159 -19.17 -3.53 -2.44
N VAL A 160 -18.23 -3.49 -3.39
CA VAL A 160 -17.40 -4.64 -3.78
C VAL A 160 -16.48 -5.08 -2.64
N MET A 161 -15.85 -4.13 -1.92
CA MET A 161 -15.07 -4.40 -0.71
C MET A 161 -15.94 -4.86 0.45
N GLY A 162 -17.17 -4.32 0.58
CA GLY A 162 -18.11 -4.73 1.62
C GLY A 162 -18.64 -6.16 1.48
N MET A 163 -18.61 -6.73 0.26
CA MET A 163 -18.97 -8.13 -0.01
C MET A 163 -17.77 -9.10 -0.03
N MET A 164 -16.55 -8.59 0.09
CA MET A 164 -15.35 -9.42 0.09
C MET A 164 -15.19 -10.09 1.47
N PRO A 165 -14.96 -11.42 1.56
CA PRO A 165 -14.67 -12.07 2.83
C PRO A 165 -13.45 -11.41 3.51
N GLU A 166 -13.49 -11.18 4.83
CA GLU A 166 -12.40 -10.52 5.56
C GLU A 166 -11.04 -11.22 5.36
N GLU A 167 -11.08 -12.54 5.14
CA GLU A 167 -9.94 -13.40 4.83
C GLU A 167 -9.15 -12.95 3.59
N PHE A 168 -9.84 -12.45 2.54
CA PHE A 168 -9.16 -11.93 1.34
C PHE A 168 -8.50 -10.56 1.58
N ARG A 169 -8.98 -9.79 2.56
CA ARG A 169 -8.36 -8.54 3.01
C ARG A 169 -7.04 -8.81 3.74
N ASP A 170 -7.00 -9.90 4.51
CA ASP A 170 -5.81 -10.36 5.22
C ASP A 170 -4.77 -11.02 4.31
N VAL A 171 -5.18 -11.75 3.26
CA VAL A 171 -4.25 -12.29 2.26
C VAL A 171 -3.56 -11.17 1.48
N MET A 172 -4.25 -10.07 1.18
CA MET A 172 -3.63 -8.85 0.64
C MET A 172 -2.66 -8.19 1.65
N GLY A 173 -2.95 -8.27 2.94
CA GLY A 173 -2.05 -7.84 4.02
C GLY A 173 -0.81 -8.74 4.19
N THR A 174 -0.92 -10.02 3.82
CA THR A 174 0.14 -11.04 3.99
C THR A 174 1.28 -10.88 2.96
N PHE A 175 1.03 -10.27 1.80
CA PHE A 175 2.03 -10.08 0.75
C PHE A 175 2.95 -8.85 0.92
N SER A 176 2.83 -8.12 2.03
CA SER A 176 3.69 -6.97 2.30
C SER A 176 4.01 -6.90 3.78
N LYS A 177 5.01 -7.68 4.21
CA LYS A 177 5.76 -7.33 5.42
C LYS A 177 6.24 -5.88 5.22
N VAL A 178 5.65 -4.95 5.97
CA VAL A 178 6.00 -3.53 5.86
C VAL A 178 7.42 -3.40 6.41
N GLU A 179 8.37 -3.12 5.55
CA GLU A 179 9.73 -2.80 5.98
C GLU A 179 9.75 -1.40 6.58
N HIS A 180 10.44 -1.20 7.70
CA HIS A 180 10.41 0.07 8.40
C HIS A 180 11.18 1.14 7.61
N PRO A 181 10.51 2.25 7.21
CA PRO A 181 11.21 3.35 6.56
C PRO A 181 12.24 3.98 7.49
N THR A 182 13.34 4.46 6.92
CA THR A 182 14.39 5.13 7.69
C THR A 182 14.32 6.64 7.51
N ALA A 183 14.72 7.39 8.52
CA ALA A 183 14.69 8.84 8.53
C ALA A 183 16.07 9.38 8.91
N GLN A 184 16.65 10.22 8.05
CA GLN A 184 18.01 10.75 8.22
C GLN A 184 18.06 12.23 7.86
N VAL A 185 18.72 13.05 8.67
CA VAL A 185 18.97 14.46 8.33
C VAL A 185 20.18 14.52 7.39
N VAL A 186 19.95 14.92 6.14
CA VAL A 186 21.00 14.95 5.09
C VAL A 186 21.69 16.32 4.98
N GLY A 187 21.11 17.37 5.56
CA GLY A 187 21.74 18.68 5.60
C GLY A 187 20.97 19.67 6.45
N VAL A 188 21.66 20.73 6.89
CA VAL A 188 21.05 21.87 7.59
C VAL A 188 21.58 23.13 6.94
N ARG A 189 20.67 24.07 6.64
CA ARG A 189 20.98 25.38 6.06
C ARG A 189 20.50 26.48 6.99
N LEU A 190 21.26 27.55 7.06
CA LEU A 190 20.89 28.77 7.76
C LEU A 190 20.58 29.86 6.75
N SER A 191 19.54 30.64 7.02
CA SER A 191 19.10 31.78 6.22
C SER A 191 18.52 32.85 7.13
N ASP A 192 18.25 34.05 6.60
CA ASP A 192 17.74 35.19 7.38
C ASP A 192 18.61 35.50 8.63
N LEU A 193 19.94 35.38 8.52
CA LEU A 193 20.89 35.49 9.64
C LEU A 193 20.99 36.93 10.16
N SER A 194 20.47 37.17 11.37
CA SER A 194 20.58 38.44 12.10
C SER A 194 20.62 38.20 13.62
N PRO A 195 21.05 39.19 14.43
CA PRO A 195 21.01 39.07 15.89
C PRO A 195 19.61 38.87 16.48
N SER A 196 18.56 39.27 15.75
CA SER A 196 17.16 39.20 16.19
C SER A 196 16.38 38.02 15.61
N GLN A 197 16.86 37.44 14.51
CA GLN A 197 16.18 36.40 13.78
C GLN A 197 17.18 35.50 13.07
N VAL A 198 16.96 34.19 13.10
CA VAL A 198 17.66 33.21 12.26
C VAL A 198 16.67 32.16 11.79
N ARG A 199 16.70 31.81 10.50
CA ARG A 199 15.96 30.67 9.96
C ARG A 199 16.89 29.47 9.82
N VAL A 200 16.53 28.37 10.46
CA VAL A 200 17.22 27.08 10.34
C VAL A 200 16.31 26.13 9.57
N THR A 201 16.81 25.61 8.45
CA THR A 201 16.12 24.63 7.60
C THR A 201 16.91 23.33 7.58
N ALA A 202 16.39 22.28 8.21
CA ALA A 202 16.95 20.93 8.16
C ALA A 202 16.26 20.09 7.07
N THR A 203 17.03 19.46 6.19
CA THR A 203 16.50 18.54 5.17
C THR A 203 16.48 17.13 5.72
N LEU A 204 15.27 16.61 5.98
CA LEU A 204 15.04 15.23 6.38
C LEU A 204 14.81 14.38 5.14
N ARG A 205 15.64 13.35 4.94
CA ARG A 205 15.45 12.30 3.92
C ARG A 205 14.78 11.10 4.56
N LEU A 206 13.57 10.80 4.09
CA LEU A 206 12.83 9.59 4.42
C LEU A 206 13.08 8.56 3.32
N ASP A 207 13.73 7.45 3.65
CA ASP A 207 13.95 6.35 2.72
C ASP A 207 12.89 5.27 2.95
N ASN A 208 12.07 5.04 1.93
CA ASN A 208 11.00 4.04 1.97
C ASN A 208 11.40 2.81 1.16
N PRO A 209 11.77 1.70 1.80
CA PRO A 209 12.09 0.46 1.10
C PRO A 209 10.84 -0.21 0.50
N ASN A 210 9.65 0.15 0.95
CA ASN A 210 8.41 -0.46 0.49
C ASN A 210 8.03 -0.01 -0.93
N THR A 211 7.44 -0.94 -1.69
CA THR A 211 6.88 -0.71 -3.03
C THR A 211 5.62 0.14 -3.05
N PHE A 212 5.09 0.47 -1.88
CA PHE A 212 3.95 1.35 -1.68
C PHE A 212 4.34 2.60 -0.88
N GLY A 213 3.75 3.73 -1.26
CA GLY A 213 3.89 4.99 -0.51
C GLY A 213 2.96 5.02 0.71
N GLY A 214 2.98 6.15 1.40
CA GLY A 214 2.16 6.33 2.60
C GLY A 214 1.84 7.80 2.88
N ASN A 215 0.90 8.02 3.79
CA ASN A 215 0.65 9.35 4.32
C ASN A 215 1.48 9.54 5.59
N VAL A 216 2.32 10.56 5.59
CA VAL A 216 2.99 11.02 6.80
C VAL A 216 1.96 11.84 7.57
N GLN A 217 1.52 11.32 8.71
CA GLN A 217 0.55 12.03 9.54
C GLN A 217 1.20 13.31 10.08
N THR A 218 2.37 13.13 10.70
CA THR A 218 3.03 14.18 11.45
C THR A 218 4.54 13.92 11.50
N VAL A 219 5.33 14.96 11.27
CA VAL A 219 6.76 15.02 11.60
C VAL A 219 6.93 16.02 12.73
N ARG A 220 7.32 15.55 13.91
CA ARG A 220 7.66 16.40 15.06
C ARG A 220 9.17 16.49 15.19
N TYR A 221 9.69 17.69 15.36
CA TYR A 221 11.13 17.91 15.41
C TYR A 221 11.51 19.05 16.34
N LYS A 222 12.71 18.93 16.91
CA LYS A 222 13.35 19.93 17.78
C LYS A 222 14.74 20.22 17.22
N ILE A 223 15.10 21.50 17.21
CA ILE A 223 16.44 21.94 16.82
C ILE A 223 17.11 22.58 18.02
N TRP A 224 18.32 22.14 18.31
CA TRP A 224 19.16 22.55 19.42
C TRP A 224 20.44 23.19 18.90
N HIS A 225 20.92 24.21 19.62
CA HIS A 225 22.23 24.83 19.42
C HIS A 225 23.16 24.42 20.57
N TYR A 226 24.39 24.03 20.24
CA TYR A 226 25.40 23.73 21.26
C TYR A 226 26.18 24.99 21.62
N GLN A 227 26.23 25.31 22.91
CA GLN A 227 27.05 26.37 23.49
C GLN A 227 28.05 25.70 24.44
N GLY A 228 29.16 25.21 23.88
CA GLY A 228 30.09 24.35 24.62
C GLY A 228 29.42 23.03 25.01
N ALA A 229 29.33 22.76 26.32
CA ALA A 229 28.71 21.54 26.85
C ALA A 229 27.17 21.64 27.01
N MET A 230 26.59 22.83 26.90
CA MET A 230 25.14 23.05 27.07
C MET A 230 24.40 23.01 25.73
N ARG A 231 23.21 22.42 25.70
CA ARG A 231 22.28 22.44 24.56
C ARG A 231 21.15 23.43 24.83
N VAL A 232 20.97 24.40 23.94
CA VAL A 232 19.89 25.40 24.01
C VAL A 232 18.86 25.07 22.93
N LEU A 233 17.58 24.95 23.31
CA LEU A 233 16.50 24.70 22.35
C LEU A 233 16.26 25.97 21.52
N LEU A 234 16.53 25.89 20.22
CA LEU A 234 16.24 26.97 19.27
C LEU A 234 14.75 27.05 18.93
N GLY A 235 14.09 25.89 18.82
CA GLY A 235 12.66 25.79 18.63
C GLY A 235 12.20 24.35 18.38
N GLU A 236 10.88 24.19 18.32
CA GLU A 236 10.22 22.95 17.93
C GLU A 236 9.20 23.23 16.82
N GLY A 237 8.95 22.22 16.00
CA GLY A 237 8.06 22.34 14.86
C GLY A 237 7.31 21.05 14.58
N GLU A 238 6.19 21.21 13.85
CA GLU A 238 5.37 20.12 13.39
C GLU A 238 5.03 20.32 11.91
N LYS A 239 5.23 19.30 11.07
CA LYS A 239 4.72 19.28 9.68
C LYS A 239 3.71 18.15 9.52
N LYS A 240 2.58 18.44 8.88
CA LYS A 240 1.50 17.49 8.59
C LYS A 240 1.26 17.36 7.10
N ALA A 241 0.48 16.35 6.72
CA ALA A 241 -0.02 16.16 5.35
C ALA A 241 1.10 16.03 4.30
N LEU A 242 2.19 15.34 4.66
CA LEU A 242 3.26 15.01 3.72
C LEU A 242 2.99 13.63 3.11
N ARG A 243 3.40 13.45 1.85
CA ARG A 243 3.23 12.18 1.13
C ARG A 243 4.59 11.49 1.00
N LEU A 244 4.67 10.26 1.51
CA LEU A 244 5.84 9.41 1.36
C LEU A 244 5.79 8.72 -0.01
N LYS A 245 6.88 8.84 -0.80
CA LYS A 245 7.02 8.16 -2.09
C LYS A 245 7.16 6.64 -1.89
N ALA A 246 6.72 5.88 -2.90
CA ALA A 246 7.01 4.45 -3.01
C ALA A 246 8.45 4.25 -3.49
N SER A 247 9.14 3.24 -2.97
CA SER A 247 10.48 2.80 -3.41
C SER A 247 11.45 3.95 -3.70
N GLY A 248 11.73 4.77 -2.69
CA GLY A 248 12.73 5.82 -2.83
C GLY A 248 12.64 6.97 -1.82
N PRO A 249 13.57 7.94 -1.94
CA PRO A 249 13.72 9.00 -0.96
C PRO A 249 12.65 10.10 -1.10
N THR A 250 12.11 10.51 0.03
CA THR A 250 11.26 11.70 0.17
C THR A 250 11.98 12.72 1.03
N GLU A 251 12.31 13.87 0.45
CA GLU A 251 12.94 14.97 1.19
C GLU A 251 11.88 15.90 1.76
N VAL A 252 12.02 16.24 3.04
CA VAL A 252 11.14 17.14 3.77
C VAL A 252 12.01 18.23 4.38
N ALA A 253 11.75 19.48 4.01
CA ALA A 253 12.33 20.64 4.69
C ALA A 253 11.67 20.82 6.05
N LEU A 254 12.45 20.96 7.12
CA LEU A 254 12.02 21.22 8.49
C LEU A 254 12.51 22.62 8.87
N ASP A 255 11.59 23.58 8.95
CA ASP A 255 11.91 25.00 9.05
C ASP A 255 11.57 25.54 10.44
N ILE A 256 12.56 26.07 11.16
CA ILE A 256 12.36 26.82 12.40
C ILE A 256 12.85 28.25 12.22
N ILE A 257 11.99 29.19 12.58
CA ILE A 257 12.34 30.61 12.65
C ILE A 257 12.58 30.95 14.12
N VAL A 258 13.84 31.15 14.48
CA VAL A 258 14.24 31.58 15.82
C VAL A 258 14.08 33.10 15.87
N LYS A 259 13.11 33.60 16.64
CA LYS A 259 12.85 35.06 16.80
C LYS A 259 13.33 35.62 18.14
N GLU A 260 13.77 34.76 19.05
CA GLU A 260 14.23 35.17 20.37
C GLU A 260 15.66 35.71 20.25
N ALA A 261 15.84 37.01 20.48
CA ALA A 261 17.10 37.71 20.24
C ALA A 261 18.30 37.08 20.96
N GLY A 262 18.13 36.52 22.16
CA GLY A 262 19.21 35.82 22.87
C GLY A 262 19.68 34.55 22.16
N LYS A 263 18.75 33.77 21.61
CA LYS A 263 19.03 32.52 20.89
C LYS A 263 19.54 32.78 19.48
N ALA A 264 18.86 33.69 18.75
CA ALA A 264 19.25 34.10 17.40
C ALA A 264 20.63 34.77 17.42
N GLY A 265 20.88 35.66 18.38
CA GLY A 265 22.16 36.32 18.59
C GLY A 265 23.31 35.36 18.88
N ALA A 266 23.07 34.30 19.68
CA ALA A 266 24.09 33.29 19.95
C ALA A 266 24.49 32.50 18.70
N VAL A 267 23.51 32.07 17.90
CA VAL A 267 23.76 31.42 16.61
C VAL A 267 24.50 32.36 15.66
N PHE A 268 24.05 33.61 15.55
CA PHE A 268 24.66 34.64 14.71
C PHE A 268 26.11 34.92 15.11
N ALA A 269 26.41 35.01 16.40
CA ALA A 269 27.75 35.25 16.92
C ALA A 269 28.70 34.09 16.58
N GLU A 270 28.27 32.83 16.74
CA GLU A 270 29.10 31.68 16.39
C GLU A 270 29.38 31.61 14.88
N VAL A 271 28.33 31.78 14.07
CA VAL A 271 28.46 31.80 12.60
C VAL A 271 29.41 32.91 12.15
N SER A 272 29.36 34.09 12.78
CA SER A 272 30.24 35.22 12.45
C SER A 272 31.72 34.94 12.77
N GLN A 273 32.00 34.11 13.78
CA GLN A 273 33.36 33.78 14.20
C GLN A 273 33.95 32.56 13.48
N ARG A 274 33.15 31.49 13.34
CA ARG A 274 33.63 30.18 12.88
C ARG A 274 33.19 29.84 11.45
N ARG A 275 32.29 30.64 10.85
CA ARG A 275 31.57 30.30 9.59
C ARG A 275 30.86 28.94 9.62
N ALA A 276 30.57 28.45 10.82
CA ALA A 276 29.89 27.21 11.08
C ALA A 276 29.12 27.33 12.38
N VAL A 277 28.15 26.45 12.58
CA VAL A 277 27.37 26.36 13.83
C VAL A 277 27.14 24.90 14.19
N THR A 278 27.31 24.58 15.47
CA THR A 278 27.06 23.23 15.99
C THR A 278 25.58 23.09 16.35
N LEU A 279 24.85 22.27 15.59
CA LEU A 279 23.41 22.05 15.80
C LEU A 279 23.11 20.57 16.04
N ALA A 280 22.04 20.29 16.79
CA ALA A 280 21.39 18.99 16.82
C ALA A 280 19.95 19.07 16.37
N VAL A 281 19.54 18.15 15.51
CA VAL A 281 18.18 17.99 15.02
C VAL A 281 17.70 16.61 15.42
N GLU A 282 16.60 16.56 16.15
CA GLU A 282 16.02 15.30 16.61
C GLU A 282 14.49 15.33 16.51
N GLY A 283 13.89 14.17 16.30
CA GLY A 283 12.45 14.10 16.11
C GLY A 283 11.93 12.70 15.83
N GLN A 284 10.64 12.65 15.52
CA GLN A 284 9.92 11.44 15.18
C GLN A 284 8.99 11.69 14.01
N VAL A 285 8.92 10.72 13.12
CA VAL A 285 8.04 10.68 11.95
C VAL A 285 6.95 9.66 12.24
N ALA A 286 5.70 10.11 12.30
CA ALA A 286 4.54 9.25 12.41
C ALA A 286 3.98 8.94 11.00
N LEU A 287 4.07 7.68 10.60
CA LEU A 287 3.64 7.17 9.31
C LEU A 287 2.40 6.30 9.49
N ARG A 288 1.41 6.46 8.62
CA ARG A 288 0.27 5.57 8.53
C ARG A 288 0.36 4.71 7.29
N PHE A 289 0.54 3.41 7.50
CA PHE A 289 0.37 2.41 6.46
C PHE A 289 -1.02 1.74 6.57
N PRO A 290 -1.52 1.09 5.50
CA PRO A 290 -2.82 0.43 5.55
C PRO A 290 -2.93 -0.67 6.62
N SER A 291 -1.82 -1.34 6.93
CA SER A 291 -1.75 -2.45 7.88
C SER A 291 -1.25 -2.05 9.28
N GLU A 292 -0.50 -0.95 9.41
CA GLU A 292 0.14 -0.56 10.67
C GLU A 292 0.48 0.94 10.72
N ASP A 293 0.45 1.54 11.91
CA ASP A 293 0.99 2.88 12.18
C ASP A 293 2.45 2.73 12.67
N ILE A 294 3.42 3.31 11.94
CA ILE A 294 4.86 3.19 12.22
C ILE A 294 5.42 4.51 12.72
N GLN A 295 6.28 4.47 13.74
CA GLN A 295 7.05 5.62 14.20
C GLN A 295 8.54 5.45 13.91
N THR A 296 9.09 6.36 13.09
CA THR A 296 10.52 6.36 12.74
C THR A 296 11.21 7.53 13.46
N PRO A 297 12.06 7.27 14.47
CA PRO A 297 12.86 8.32 15.10
C PRO A 297 14.02 8.74 14.18
N PHE A 298 14.46 9.99 14.31
CA PHE A 298 15.68 10.48 13.68
C PHE A 298 16.44 11.41 14.63
N GLN A 299 17.77 11.37 14.52
CA GLN A 299 18.66 12.26 15.26
C GLN A 299 19.91 12.52 14.42
N ALA A 300 20.35 13.77 14.39
CA ALA A 300 21.63 14.17 13.82
C ALA A 300 22.22 15.30 14.65
N SER A 301 23.54 15.31 14.81
CA SER A 301 24.28 16.39 15.46
C SER A 301 25.59 16.60 14.73
N GLY A 302 25.98 17.86 14.53
CA GLY A 302 27.25 18.16 13.89
C GLY A 302 27.47 19.65 13.66
N ASP A 303 28.62 19.94 13.09
CA ASP A 303 29.01 21.28 12.67
C ASP A 303 28.50 21.51 11.24
N TYR A 304 27.63 22.50 11.08
CA TYR A 304 27.06 22.85 9.79
C TYR A 304 27.69 24.15 9.29
N PRO A 305 28.42 24.13 8.15
CA PRO A 305 29.00 25.33 7.59
C PRO A 305 27.90 26.24 7.05
N VAL A 306 28.10 27.55 7.19
CA VAL A 306 27.24 28.56 6.58
C VAL A 306 27.89 29.00 5.27
N GLN A 307 27.22 28.73 4.15
CA GLN A 307 27.61 29.21 2.83
C GLN A 307 27.15 30.65 2.62
#